data_AF-A0A1S4C4S9-F1
#
_entry.id   AF-A0A1S4C4S9-F1
#
_cell.length_a   1.000
_cell.length_b   1.000
_cell.length_c   1.000
_cell.angle_alpha   90.00
_cell.angle_beta   90.00
_cell.angle_gamma   90.00
#
_symmetry.space_group_name_H-M   'P 1'
#
loop_
_entity.id
_entity.type
_entity.pdbx_description
1 polymer ?
#
loop_
_entity_poly.entity_id
_entity_poly.type
_entity_poly.pdbx_seq_one_letter_code
_entity_poly.pdbx_strand_id
1 'polypeptide(L)'
;MAIIKKGDYPISAPKSDKKMDGQTSTNPIGIDDYSNEEMAMIQVNVKARNLLYNTINDEEYDKILNCDIVKEMWDKLEVTYEGTSKVKKIRIHLFIHDYELFQIKKDESIEEVFARFNKIIGDLKAFGKSYSSGKNV
;
A
#
# COMPACT_ATOMS: atom_id res chain seq x y z
N MET A 1 -1.42 18.50 9.85
CA MET A 1 -1.46 17.02 9.87
C MET A 1 -2.92 16.60 10.02
N ALA A 2 -3.65 16.39 8.92
CA ALA A 2 -5.03 15.90 8.98
C ALA A 2 -5.01 14.39 8.83
N ILE A 3 -5.42 13.69 9.89
CA ILE A 3 -5.55 12.24 9.93
C ILE A 3 -6.90 11.89 9.31
N ILE A 4 -6.91 11.44 8.05
CA ILE A 4 -8.14 10.94 7.41
C ILE A 4 -8.37 9.53 7.97
N LYS A 5 -9.44 9.40 8.78
CA LYS A 5 -9.79 8.14 9.43
C LYS A 5 -10.20 7.09 8.40
N LYS A 6 -9.71 5.87 8.67
CA LYS A 6 -9.95 4.62 7.96
C LYS A 6 -11.43 4.23 8.08
N GLY A 7 -12.20 4.48 7.04
CA GLY A 7 -13.55 3.98 6.84
C GLY A 7 -13.71 3.75 5.35
N ASP A 8 -14.07 2.54 4.98
CA ASP A 8 -14.36 2.15 3.61
C ASP A 8 -15.53 3.01 3.10
N TYR A 9 -15.25 3.98 2.24
CA TYR A 9 -16.29 4.75 1.57
C TYR A 9 -16.42 4.18 0.16
N PRO A 10 -17.39 3.28 -0.08
CA PRO A 10 -17.75 2.98 -1.46
C PRO A 10 -18.27 4.28 -2.05
N ILE A 11 -17.65 4.78 -3.12
CA ILE A 11 -18.46 5.47 -4.13
C ILE A 11 -19.46 4.41 -4.54
N SER A 12 -20.70 4.56 -4.07
CA SER A 12 -21.75 3.61 -4.36
C SER A 12 -21.92 3.56 -5.87
N ALA A 13 -21.44 2.48 -6.50
CA ALA A 13 -22.23 1.90 -7.58
C ALA A 13 -23.65 1.64 -7.03
N PRO A 14 -24.70 1.82 -7.83
CA PRO A 14 -26.01 2.24 -7.35
C PRO A 14 -26.58 1.25 -6.31
N LYS A 15 -27.00 1.77 -5.15
CA LYS A 15 -27.86 1.00 -4.24
C LYS A 15 -29.20 0.78 -4.93
N SER A 16 -29.35 -0.35 -5.61
CA SER A 16 -30.63 -0.87 -6.04
C SER A 16 -31.38 -1.43 -4.83
N ASP A 17 -32.03 -0.57 -4.07
CA ASP A 17 -33.08 -0.98 -3.14
C ASP A 17 -34.41 -0.38 -3.58
N LYS A 18 -35.07 -1.07 -4.54
CA LYS A 18 -36.52 -1.34 -4.60
C LYS A 18 -36.84 -2.22 -5.82
N LYS A 19 -37.66 -3.25 -5.58
CA LYS A 19 -38.06 -4.33 -6.50
C LYS A 19 -38.88 -3.86 -7.73
N MET A 20 -38.73 -4.64 -8.83
CA MET A 20 -39.63 -4.87 -10.01
C MET A 20 -40.10 -3.61 -10.76
N ASP A 21 -39.96 -3.43 -12.07
CA ASP A 21 -39.75 -4.30 -13.24
C ASP A 21 -38.99 -3.53 -14.34
N GLY A 22 -38.29 -4.25 -15.21
CA GLY A 22 -38.11 -3.94 -16.63
C GLY A 22 -37.56 -2.58 -17.08
N GLN A 23 -36.38 -2.63 -17.69
CA GLN A 23 -35.81 -1.64 -18.63
C GLN A 23 -34.93 -0.53 -18.01
N THR A 24 -33.63 -0.84 -17.88
CA THR A 24 -32.59 0.09 -17.44
C THR A 24 -32.31 1.14 -18.52
N SER A 25 -33.01 2.26 -18.45
CA SER A 25 -32.63 3.49 -19.17
C SER A 25 -31.45 4.12 -18.45
N THR A 26 -30.30 4.20 -19.12
CA THR A 26 -29.11 4.95 -18.69
C THR A 26 -29.39 6.45 -18.75
N ASN A 27 -30.01 7.00 -17.71
CA ASN A 27 -30.04 8.44 -17.48
C ASN A 27 -28.91 8.82 -16.51
N PRO A 28 -28.07 9.83 -16.81
CA PRO A 28 -27.07 10.34 -15.88
C PRO A 28 -27.77 10.94 -14.65
N ILE A 29 -27.34 10.55 -13.45
CA ILE A 29 -27.70 11.26 -12.21
C ILE A 29 -27.16 12.68 -12.34
N GLY A 30 -28.02 13.67 -12.10
CA GLY A 30 -27.69 15.07 -12.29
C GLY A 30 -26.66 15.54 -11.26
N ILE A 31 -25.80 16.50 -11.65
CA ILE A 31 -24.77 17.09 -10.78
C ILE A 31 -25.41 17.75 -9.54
N ASP A 32 -26.68 18.09 -9.64
CA ASP A 32 -27.58 18.66 -8.63
C ASP A 32 -28.00 17.69 -7.51
N ASP A 33 -27.77 16.38 -7.66
CA ASP A 33 -28.05 15.39 -6.62
C ASP A 33 -26.90 15.19 -5.61
N TYR A 34 -25.73 15.81 -5.86
CA TYR A 34 -24.56 15.69 -4.99
C TYR A 34 -24.53 16.77 -3.91
N SER A 35 -24.16 16.37 -2.70
CA SER A 35 -23.84 17.33 -1.64
C SER A 35 -22.55 18.10 -1.98
N ASN A 36 -22.40 19.30 -1.39
CA ASN A 36 -21.18 20.09 -1.52
C ASN A 36 -19.93 19.32 -1.06
N GLU A 37 -20.07 18.50 -0.01
CA GLU A 37 -19.01 17.64 0.51
C GLU A 37 -18.62 16.53 -0.49
N GLU A 38 -19.60 15.89 -1.13
CA GLU A 38 -19.37 14.85 -2.13
C GLU A 38 -18.65 15.41 -3.36
N MET A 39 -19.08 16.58 -3.84
CA MET A 39 -18.45 17.27 -4.96
C MET A 39 -17.00 17.66 -4.65
N ALA A 40 -16.71 18.11 -3.42
CA ALA A 40 -15.36 18.41 -2.99
C ALA A 40 -14.46 17.16 -3.00
N MET A 41 -14.98 16.01 -2.56
CA MET A 41 -14.23 14.76 -2.56
C MET A 41 -13.93 14.25 -3.98
N ILE A 42 -14.89 14.36 -4.90
CA ILE A 42 -14.68 14.03 -6.32
C ILE A 42 -13.56 14.89 -6.90
N GLN A 43 -13.57 16.20 -6.65
CA GLN A 43 -12.51 17.10 -7.13
C GLN A 43 -11.13 16.74 -6.56
N VAL A 44 -11.06 16.38 -5.28
CA VAL A 44 -9.80 15.93 -4.65
C VAL A 44 -9.32 14.63 -5.30
N ASN A 45 -10.21 13.66 -5.53
CA ASN A 45 -9.86 12.40 -6.18
C ASN A 45 -9.33 12.60 -7.60
N VAL A 46 -9.99 13.45 -8.41
CA VAL A 46 -9.56 13.79 -9.77
C VAL A 46 -8.18 14.45 -9.76
N LYS A 47 -7.95 15.43 -8.89
CA LYS A 47 -6.64 16.10 -8.76
C LYS A 47 -5.54 15.13 -8.35
N ALA A 48 -5.82 14.26 -7.39
CA ALA A 48 -4.86 13.26 -6.92
C ALA A 48 -4.55 12.21 -7.99
N ARG A 49 -5.55 11.76 -8.76
CA ARG A 49 -5.38 10.83 -9.88
C ARG A 49 -4.52 11.43 -11.00
N ASN A 50 -4.75 12.70 -11.33
CA ASN A 50 -3.91 13.42 -12.30
C ASN A 50 -2.46 13.56 -11.81
N LEU A 51 -2.26 13.85 -10.52
CA LEU A 51 -0.91 13.90 -9.94
C LEU A 51 -0.23 12.54 -10.03
N LEU A 52 -0.94 11.45 -9.70
CA LEU A 52 -0.42 10.09 -9.78
C LEU A 52 -0.02 9.74 -11.21
N TYR A 53 -0.88 10.02 -12.19
CA TYR A 53 -0.58 9.84 -13.63
C TYR A 53 0.71 10.55 -14.06
N ASN A 54 0.90 11.79 -13.62
CA ASN A 54 2.11 12.56 -13.97
C ASN A 54 3.38 12.10 -13.25
N THR A 55 3.26 11.31 -12.18
CA THR A 55 4.40 10.92 -11.34
C THR A 55 4.96 9.56 -11.73
N ILE A 56 4.14 8.67 -12.28
CA ILE A 56 4.53 7.31 -12.64
C ILE A 56 4.54 7.13 -14.16
N ASN A 57 5.23 6.10 -14.66
CA ASN A 57 5.22 5.81 -16.09
C ASN A 57 3.90 5.15 -16.52
N ASP A 58 3.65 5.14 -17.83
CA ASP A 58 2.40 4.63 -18.40
C ASP A 58 2.18 3.14 -18.08
N GLU A 59 3.23 2.32 -18.10
CA GLU A 59 3.13 0.88 -17.79
C GLU A 59 2.64 0.63 -16.35
N GLU A 60 3.12 1.42 -15.40
CA GLU A 60 2.68 1.35 -14.01
C GLU A 60 1.28 1.90 -13.80
N TYR A 61 0.93 2.95 -14.56
CA TYR A 61 -0.41 3.51 -14.49
C TYR A 61 -1.47 2.56 -15.04
N ASP A 62 -1.19 1.85 -16.14
CA ASP A 62 -2.09 0.86 -16.73
C ASP A 62 -2.46 -0.26 -15.74
N LYS A 63 -1.52 -0.65 -14.87
CA LYS A 63 -1.75 -1.67 -13.83
C LYS A 63 -2.78 -1.23 -12.79
N ILE A 64 -2.97 0.07 -12.58
CA ILE A 64 -3.87 0.65 -11.56
C ILE A 64 -5.05 1.42 -12.15
N LEU A 65 -5.12 1.56 -13.48
CA LEU A 65 -6.15 2.32 -14.20
C LEU A 65 -7.60 1.92 -13.85
N ASN A 66 -7.81 0.62 -13.61
CA ASN A 66 -9.11 0.01 -13.31
C ASN A 66 -9.64 0.33 -11.89
N CYS A 67 -8.91 1.09 -11.08
CA CYS A 67 -9.36 1.56 -9.78
C CYS A 67 -10.17 2.87 -9.92
N ASP A 68 -11.26 2.99 -9.17
CA ASP A 68 -12.15 4.14 -9.26
C ASP A 68 -11.63 5.33 -8.43
N ILE A 69 -11.01 5.02 -7.29
CA ILE A 69 -10.47 6.02 -6.37
C ILE A 69 -8.94 5.95 -6.27
N VAL A 70 -8.30 7.11 -6.12
CA VAL A 70 -6.84 7.24 -5.98
C VAL A 70 -6.31 6.43 -4.79
N LYS A 71 -7.15 6.24 -3.76
CA LYS A 71 -6.79 5.44 -2.59
C LYS A 71 -6.58 3.97 -2.95
N GLU A 72 -7.45 3.39 -3.77
CA GLU A 72 -7.31 2.01 -4.26
C GLU A 72 -6.09 1.87 -5.18
N MET A 73 -5.87 2.86 -6.06
CA MET A 73 -4.66 2.92 -6.88
C MET A 73 -3.40 2.86 -6.02
N TRP A 74 -3.35 3.70 -4.98
CA TRP A 74 -2.23 3.76 -4.05
C TRP A 74 -2.06 2.45 -3.26
N ASP A 75 -3.14 1.89 -2.74
CA ASP A 75 -3.10 0.65 -1.96
C ASP A 75 -2.65 -0.53 -2.85
N LYS A 76 -3.03 -0.54 -4.13
CA LYS A 76 -2.56 -1.53 -5.10
C LYS A 76 -1.07 -1.38 -5.41
N LEU A 77 -0.57 -0.15 -5.57
CA LEU A 77 0.87 0.11 -5.71
C LEU A 77 1.63 -0.35 -4.46
N GLU A 78 1.16 -0.01 -3.26
CA GLU A 78 1.77 -0.42 -2.00
C GLU A 78 1.87 -1.95 -1.90
N VAL A 79 0.79 -2.66 -2.20
CA VAL A 79 0.77 -4.13 -2.18
C VAL A 79 1.69 -4.74 -3.24
N THR A 80 1.76 -4.14 -4.43
CA THR A 80 2.59 -4.66 -5.54
C THR A 80 4.08 -4.51 -5.24
N TYR A 81 4.49 -3.36 -4.70
CA TYR A 81 5.90 -3.01 -4.52
C TYR A 81 6.46 -3.36 -3.16
N GLU A 82 5.69 -3.10 -2.09
CA GLU A 82 6.14 -3.36 -0.73
C GLU A 82 5.66 -4.73 -0.20
N GLY A 83 4.69 -5.34 -0.88
CA GLY A 83 4.02 -6.56 -0.44
C GLY A 83 2.94 -6.32 0.61
N THR A 84 2.08 -7.32 0.80
CA THR A 84 1.05 -7.28 1.84
C THR A 84 1.66 -7.24 3.25
N SER A 85 0.88 -6.79 4.24
CA SER A 85 1.30 -6.84 5.66
C SER A 85 1.72 -8.24 6.12
N LYS A 86 1.11 -9.30 5.57
CA LYS A 86 1.50 -10.69 5.82
C LYS A 86 2.87 -11.02 5.24
N VAL A 87 3.12 -10.63 3.98
CA VAL A 87 4.44 -10.81 3.34
C VAL A 87 5.52 -10.04 4.10
N LYS A 88 5.26 -8.78 4.48
CA LYS A 88 6.17 -7.98 5.31
C LYS A 88 6.52 -8.68 6.63
N LYS A 89 5.52 -9.25 7.33
CA LYS A 89 5.75 -10.02 8.58
C LYS A 89 6.58 -11.28 8.34
N ILE A 90 6.30 -12.03 7.28
CA ILE A 90 7.06 -13.25 6.94
C ILE A 90 8.52 -12.90 6.65
N ARG A 91 8.79 -11.82 5.89
CA ARG A 91 10.16 -11.35 5.61
C ARG A 91 10.90 -11.00 6.89
N ILE A 92 10.26 -10.29 7.83
CA ILE A 92 10.84 -10.00 9.14
C ILE A 92 11.20 -11.29 9.89
N HIS A 93 10.30 -12.28 9.96
CA HIS A 93 10.59 -13.55 10.63
C HIS A 93 11.75 -14.30 9.97
N LEU A 94 11.85 -14.26 8.63
CA LEU A 94 12.97 -14.87 7.92
C LEU A 94 14.29 -14.19 8.30
N PHE A 95 14.33 -12.86 8.34
CA PHE A 95 15.55 -12.14 8.75
C PHE A 95 15.92 -12.38 10.22
N ILE A 96 14.93 -12.49 11.12
CA ILE A 96 15.16 -12.87 12.52
C ILE A 96 15.76 -14.27 12.59
N HIS A 97 15.20 -15.22 11.85
CA HIS A 97 15.71 -16.58 11.78
C HIS A 97 17.15 -16.62 11.23
N ASP A 98 17.45 -15.87 10.17
CA ASP A 98 18.80 -15.76 9.62
C ASP A 98 19.79 -15.12 10.60
N TYR A 99 19.33 -14.18 11.43
CA TYR A 99 20.10 -13.60 12.52
C TYR A 99 20.34 -14.60 13.65
N GLU A 100 19.31 -15.33 14.09
CA GLU A 100 19.40 -16.31 15.18
C GLU A 100 20.29 -17.51 14.82
N LEU A 101 20.25 -17.93 13.55
CA LEU A 101 21.10 -18.99 13.01
C LEU A 101 22.45 -18.47 12.47
N PHE A 102 22.76 -17.19 12.66
CA PHE A 102 23.98 -16.61 12.12
C PHE A 102 25.21 -17.26 12.77
N GLN A 103 26.01 -17.91 11.93
CA GLN A 103 27.29 -18.48 12.32
C GLN A 103 28.35 -18.21 11.26
N ILE A 104 29.59 -18.08 11.73
CA ILE A 104 30.78 -17.95 10.89
C ILE A 104 31.01 -19.29 10.19
N LYS A 105 31.25 -19.25 8.88
CA LYS A 105 31.54 -20.46 8.09
C LYS A 105 33.04 -20.75 8.09
N LYS A 106 33.41 -22.02 7.87
CA LYS A 106 34.80 -22.51 8.02
C LYS A 106 35.82 -21.88 7.05
N ASP A 107 35.37 -21.27 5.97
CA ASP A 107 36.21 -20.68 4.92
C ASP A 107 35.81 -19.24 4.59
N GLU A 108 35.23 -18.52 5.55
CA GLU A 108 34.75 -17.15 5.38
C GLU A 108 35.73 -16.14 6.00
N SER A 109 36.05 -15.07 5.26
CA SER A 109 36.88 -13.99 5.78
C SER A 109 36.13 -13.14 6.80
N ILE A 110 36.85 -12.38 7.64
CA ILE A 110 36.22 -11.48 8.62
C ILE A 110 35.38 -10.41 7.91
N GLU A 111 35.85 -9.90 6.78
CA GLU A 111 35.14 -8.94 5.94
C GLU A 111 33.83 -9.52 5.40
N GLU A 112 33.84 -10.78 4.96
CA GLU A 112 32.66 -11.48 4.46
C GLU A 112 31.62 -11.72 5.58
N VAL A 113 32.08 -12.16 6.76
CA VAL A 113 31.22 -12.30 7.95
C VAL A 113 30.55 -10.96 8.27
N PHE A 114 31.34 -9.88 8.31
CA PHE A 114 30.83 -8.56 8.64
C PHE A 114 29.83 -8.05 7.59
N ALA A 115 30.10 -8.30 6.31
CA ALA A 115 29.19 -7.94 5.23
C ALA A 115 27.85 -8.68 5.34
N ARG A 116 27.85 -10.00 5.58
CA ARG A 116 26.61 -10.77 5.76
C ARG A 116 25.84 -10.32 7.00
N PHE A 117 26.53 -10.10 8.12
CA PHE A 117 25.89 -9.64 9.35
C PHE A 117 25.22 -8.27 9.14
N ASN A 118 25.95 -7.30 8.58
CA ASN A 118 25.39 -5.97 8.31
C ASN A 118 24.23 -6.01 7.33
N LYS A 119 24.26 -6.93 6.36
CA LYS A 119 23.13 -7.13 5.45
C LYS A 119 21.87 -7.52 6.22
N ILE A 120 21.96 -8.51 7.12
CA ILE A 120 20.82 -8.95 7.95
C ILE A 120 20.31 -7.82 8.85
N ILE A 121 21.20 -7.08 9.52
CA ILE A 121 20.82 -5.94 10.35
C ILE A 121 20.20 -4.80 9.52
N GLY A 122 20.76 -4.54 8.34
CA GLY A 122 20.24 -3.54 7.40
C GLY A 122 18.83 -3.89 6.94
N ASP A 123 18.60 -5.15 6.57
CA ASP A 123 17.29 -5.66 6.17
C ASP A 123 16.28 -5.57 7.33
N LEU A 124 16.66 -5.98 8.54
CA LEU A 124 15.81 -5.82 9.73
C LEU A 124 15.44 -4.35 10.00
N LYS A 125 16.42 -3.44 9.88
CA LYS A 125 16.20 -2.00 10.07
C LYS A 125 15.27 -1.42 9.00
N ALA A 126 15.44 -1.81 7.73
CA ALA A 126 14.60 -1.36 6.62
C ALA A 126 13.13 -1.75 6.82
N PHE A 127 12.87 -2.89 7.48
CA PHE A 127 11.52 -3.35 7.82
C PHE A 127 11.05 -2.88 9.21
N GLY A 128 11.71 -1.87 9.80
CA GLY A 128 11.26 -1.21 11.04
C GLY A 128 11.61 -1.96 12.33
N LYS A 129 12.47 -2.98 12.28
CA LYS A 129 13.01 -3.66 13.47
C LYS A 129 14.37 -3.05 13.81
N SER A 130 14.40 -2.10 14.73
CA SER A 130 15.64 -1.61 15.33
C SER A 130 15.99 -2.42 16.57
N TYR A 131 17.13 -3.12 16.54
CA TYR A 131 17.73 -3.68 17.74
C TYR A 131 18.57 -2.58 18.40
N SER A 132 18.11 -2.07 19.54
CA SER A 132 18.93 -1.20 20.37
C SER A 132 19.93 -2.07 21.13
N SER A 133 21.22 -1.83 20.93
CA SER A 133 22.26 -2.42 21.77
C SER A 133 22.15 -1.85 23.18
N GLY A 134 21.45 -2.56 24.07
CA GLY A 134 21.49 -2.25 25.50
C GLY A 134 20.27 -2.69 26.28
N LYS A 135 20.29 -3.94 26.76
CA LYS A 135 20.08 -4.35 28.16
C LYS A 135 20.61 -5.77 28.34
N ASN A 136 21.90 -5.89 28.62
CA ASN A 136 22.50 -7.07 29.22
C ASN A 136 23.65 -6.57 30.12
N VAL A 137 23.30 -6.19 31.35
CA VAL A 137 24.03 -6.46 32.60
C VAL A 137 22.97 -6.64 33.67
#